data_AF-A0A024TRU0-F1
#
_entry.id   AF-A0A024TRU0-F1
#
_cell.length_a   1.000
_cell.length_b   1.000
_cell.length_c   1.000
_cell.angle_alpha   90.00
_cell.angle_beta   90.00
_cell.angle_gamma   90.00
#
_symmetry.space_group_name_H-M   'P 1'
#
loop_
_entity.id
_entity.type
_entity.pdbx_description
1 polymer ?
#
loop_
_entity_poly.entity_id
_entity_poly.type
_entity_poly.pdbx_seq_one_letter_code
_entity_poly.pdbx_strand_id
1 'polypeptide(L)'
;MGSGKLAVVANTVAASYVDLNGCGSGHTFVAVKTNANITDDIKVHMNSSGSVSVMSDAMRTGRLCSHVAGSGSVEINTLSQFFAGEIESQVTGSGTLQVVGQGTTERHHITITGSGTLNASISATSSDVYITGSGCANLNDLHGVSSKVAGSGSIQRLTLVRLDPPYDVMALPVPAPTSVAEWTSPGNWLKKAIFG
;
A
#
# COMPACT_ATOMS: atom_id res chain seq x y z
N MET A 1 -5.16 -24.89 -2.20
CA MET A 1 -4.58 -23.53 -2.04
C MET A 1 -4.97 -23.05 -0.65
N GLY A 2 -3.99 -22.82 0.23
CA GLY A 2 -4.25 -22.39 1.60
C GLY A 2 -4.47 -20.88 1.67
N SER A 3 -5.35 -20.44 2.55
CA SER A 3 -5.43 -19.04 2.97
C SER A 3 -4.63 -18.88 4.26
N GLY A 4 -3.76 -17.89 4.31
CA GLY A 4 -2.92 -17.59 5.47
C GLY A 4 -2.75 -16.09 5.61
N LYS A 5 -2.67 -15.61 6.85
CA LYS A 5 -2.29 -14.22 7.13
C LYS A 5 -0.91 -14.24 7.75
N LEU A 6 0.03 -13.55 7.13
CA LEU A 6 1.36 -13.33 7.68
C LEU A 6 1.51 -11.84 7.93
N ALA A 7 1.83 -11.45 9.16
CA ALA A 7 2.13 -10.06 9.50
C ALA A 7 3.53 -9.99 10.10
N VAL A 8 4.42 -9.24 9.46
CA VAL A 8 5.76 -8.93 9.96
C VAL A 8 5.78 -7.45 10.30
N VAL A 9 5.89 -7.12 11.58
CA VAL A 9 6.02 -5.74 12.05
C VAL A 9 7.38 -5.59 12.69
N ALA A 10 8.22 -4.77 12.08
CA ALA A 10 9.57 -4.52 12.53
C ALA A 10 9.81 -3.02 12.69
N ASN A 11 10.71 -2.64 13.59
CA ASN A 11 11.14 -1.25 13.64
C ASN A 11 12.05 -0.93 12.45
N THR A 12 13.01 -1.82 12.18
CA THR A 12 14.01 -1.72 11.12
C THR A 12 14.18 -3.12 10.54
N VAL A 13 14.42 -3.21 9.23
CA VAL A 13 14.75 -4.47 8.55
C VAL A 13 16.08 -4.27 7.83
N ALA A 14 17.03 -5.15 8.10
CA ALA A 14 18.28 -5.22 7.39
C ALA A 14 18.46 -6.65 6.89
N ALA A 15 18.54 -6.83 5.58
CA ALA A 15 18.69 -8.12 4.94
C ALA A 15 19.53 -7.97 3.67
N SER A 16 20.20 -9.02 3.23
CA SER A 16 20.77 -9.03 1.88
C SER A 16 19.68 -9.30 0.85
N TYR A 17 18.78 -10.23 1.17
CA TYR A 17 17.74 -10.71 0.28
C TYR A 17 16.41 -10.85 1.02
N VAL A 18 15.33 -10.47 0.36
CA VAL A 18 13.96 -10.66 0.88
C VAL A 18 13.10 -11.24 -0.23
N ASP A 19 12.35 -12.30 0.09
CA ASP A 19 11.46 -12.99 -0.85
C ASP A 19 10.09 -13.18 -0.22
N LEU A 20 9.10 -12.46 -0.76
CA LEU A 20 7.72 -12.49 -0.32
C LEU A 20 6.89 -13.18 -1.40
N ASN A 21 6.62 -14.47 -1.23
CA ASN A 21 5.73 -15.23 -2.12
C ASN A 21 4.37 -15.41 -1.46
N GLY A 22 3.38 -14.62 -1.87
CA GLY A 22 1.99 -14.87 -1.49
C GLY A 22 1.31 -15.78 -2.51
N CYS A 23 0.66 -16.83 -2.01
CA CYS A 23 -0.13 -17.74 -2.83
C CYS A 23 -1.55 -17.93 -2.26
N GLY A 24 -2.49 -18.28 -3.13
CA GLY A 24 -3.89 -18.46 -2.76
C GLY A 24 -4.60 -17.14 -2.48
N SER A 25 -5.43 -17.11 -1.44
CA SER A 25 -6.22 -15.94 -1.01
C SER A 25 -5.71 -15.31 0.29
N GLY A 26 -4.47 -15.63 0.68
CA GLY A 26 -3.84 -15.10 1.87
C GLY A 26 -3.48 -13.62 1.76
N HIS A 27 -3.19 -13.01 2.91
CA HIS A 27 -2.70 -11.64 3.01
C HIS A 27 -1.33 -11.64 3.67
N THR A 28 -0.32 -11.12 3.00
CA THR A 28 1.01 -10.90 3.58
C THR A 28 1.17 -9.41 3.83
N PHE A 29 1.37 -9.03 5.09
CA PHE A 29 1.55 -7.66 5.50
C PHE A 29 2.93 -7.50 6.12
N VAL A 30 3.74 -6.60 5.58
CA VAL A 30 5.06 -6.26 6.12
C VAL A 30 5.06 -4.78 6.44
N ALA A 31 5.23 -4.41 7.71
CA ALA A 31 5.32 -3.03 8.16
C ALA A 31 6.66 -2.77 8.83
N VAL A 32 7.43 -1.85 8.27
CA VAL A 32 8.71 -1.40 8.79
C VAL A 32 8.59 0.06 9.23
N LYS A 33 8.69 0.33 10.54
CA LYS A 33 8.42 1.67 11.05
C LYS A 33 9.43 2.74 10.61
N THR A 34 10.69 2.37 10.46
CA THR A 34 11.78 3.29 10.09
C THR A 34 12.39 2.88 8.76
N ASN A 35 13.47 2.12 8.78
CA ASN A 35 14.26 1.85 7.58
C ASN A 35 14.22 0.38 7.20
N ALA A 36 13.92 0.10 5.93
CA ALA A 36 14.12 -1.18 5.29
C ALA A 36 15.37 -1.08 4.39
N ASN A 37 16.49 -1.64 4.83
CA ASN A 37 17.74 -1.66 4.09
C ASN A 37 18.01 -3.07 3.56
N ILE A 38 17.70 -3.28 2.27
CA ILE A 38 18.00 -4.52 1.56
C ILE A 38 19.21 -4.26 0.68
N THR A 39 20.30 -5.01 0.81
CA THR A 39 21.51 -4.68 0.02
C THR A 39 21.41 -5.16 -1.43
N ASP A 40 20.82 -6.33 -1.66
CA ASP A 40 20.81 -6.95 -2.99
C ASP A 40 19.43 -6.80 -3.63
N ASP A 41 18.55 -7.79 -3.43
CA ASP A 41 17.28 -7.91 -4.11
C ASP A 41 16.14 -8.11 -3.12
N ILE A 42 15.03 -7.42 -3.36
CA ILE A 42 13.73 -7.74 -2.78
C ILE A 42 12.80 -8.25 -3.88
N LYS A 43 12.25 -9.45 -3.70
CA LYS A 43 11.27 -10.07 -4.58
C LYS A 43 9.92 -10.12 -3.90
N VAL A 44 8.90 -9.66 -4.59
CA VAL A 44 7.52 -9.65 -4.12
C VAL A 44 6.66 -10.28 -5.19
N HIS A 45 6.27 -11.53 -4.97
CA HIS A 45 5.47 -12.30 -5.90
C HIS A 45 4.09 -12.60 -5.32
N MET A 46 3.07 -12.38 -6.13
CA MET A 46 1.70 -12.75 -5.80
C MET A 46 1.13 -13.63 -6.90
N ASN A 47 0.86 -14.88 -6.55
CA ASN A 47 0.34 -15.88 -7.48
C ASN A 47 -1.04 -16.32 -6.97
N SER A 48 -2.12 -15.84 -7.62
CA SER A 48 -3.56 -16.03 -7.31
C SER A 48 -4.27 -14.71 -6.96
N SER A 49 -5.19 -14.72 -5.98
CA SER A 49 -6.13 -13.62 -5.67
C SER A 49 -5.91 -12.98 -4.30
N GLY A 50 -4.83 -13.36 -3.60
CA GLY A 50 -4.45 -12.76 -2.33
C GLY A 50 -3.81 -11.37 -2.49
N SER A 51 -3.19 -10.88 -1.42
CA SER A 51 -2.46 -9.62 -1.47
C SER A 51 -1.15 -9.64 -0.68
N VAL A 52 -0.18 -8.88 -1.16
CA VAL A 52 1.03 -8.52 -0.39
C VAL A 52 1.07 -7.01 -0.26
N SER A 53 1.12 -6.53 0.97
CA SER A 53 1.31 -5.12 1.28
C SER A 53 2.61 -4.94 2.07
N VAL A 54 3.52 -4.14 1.54
CA VAL A 54 4.78 -3.75 2.17
C VAL A 54 4.73 -2.25 2.44
N MET A 55 4.81 -1.87 3.71
CA MET A 55 4.81 -0.48 4.15
C MET A 55 6.12 -0.20 4.88
N SER A 56 6.79 0.89 4.50
CA SER A 56 7.98 1.36 5.23
C SER A 56 8.05 2.87 5.25
N ASP A 57 8.69 3.48 6.25
CA ASP A 57 8.94 4.92 6.20
C ASP A 57 10.01 5.26 5.15
N ALA A 58 11.17 4.59 5.23
CA ALA A 58 12.22 4.63 4.22
C ALA A 58 12.61 3.22 3.73
N MET A 59 12.81 3.07 2.42
CA MET A 59 13.30 1.82 1.81
C MET A 59 14.48 2.07 0.89
N ARG A 60 15.54 1.28 1.08
CA ARG A 60 16.71 1.23 0.19
C ARG A 60 16.91 -0.20 -0.28
N THR A 61 17.00 -0.39 -1.59
CA THR A 61 17.31 -1.68 -2.20
C THR A 61 18.21 -1.53 -3.42
N GLY A 62 18.98 -2.57 -3.76
CA GLY A 62 19.67 -2.63 -5.05
C GLY A 62 18.66 -2.78 -6.17
N ARG A 63 17.82 -3.81 -6.07
CA ARG A 63 16.75 -4.08 -7.04
C ARG A 63 15.45 -4.50 -6.35
N LEU A 64 14.33 -4.06 -6.91
CA LEU A 64 12.97 -4.42 -6.50
C LEU A 64 12.29 -5.18 -7.63
N CYS A 65 12.04 -6.47 -7.47
CA CYS A 65 11.27 -7.27 -8.41
C CYS A 65 9.87 -7.50 -7.84
N SER A 66 8.84 -6.96 -8.49
CA SER A 66 7.44 -7.12 -8.11
C SER A 66 6.70 -7.83 -9.23
N HIS A 67 6.10 -8.99 -8.93
CA HIS A 67 5.38 -9.80 -9.89
C HIS A 67 3.98 -10.16 -9.38
N VAL A 68 2.96 -9.90 -10.19
CA VAL A 68 1.57 -10.27 -9.89
C VAL A 68 1.06 -11.18 -11.00
N ALA A 69 0.76 -12.43 -10.67
CA ALA A 69 0.15 -13.41 -11.55
C ALA A 69 -1.25 -13.79 -11.03
N GLY A 70 -2.30 -13.36 -11.73
CA GLY A 70 -3.69 -13.65 -11.38
C GLY A 70 -4.53 -12.38 -11.18
N SER A 71 -5.30 -12.33 -10.09
CA SER A 71 -6.21 -11.22 -9.75
C SER A 71 -5.86 -10.56 -8.41
N GLY A 72 -4.73 -10.92 -7.81
CA GLY A 72 -4.26 -10.40 -6.54
C GLY A 72 -3.74 -8.97 -6.63
N SER A 73 -3.36 -8.43 -5.47
CA SER A 73 -2.76 -7.10 -5.37
C SER A 73 -1.39 -7.11 -4.70
N VAL A 74 -0.46 -6.31 -5.23
CA VAL A 74 0.81 -6.00 -4.57
C VAL A 74 0.83 -4.50 -4.33
N GLU A 75 1.04 -4.11 -3.08
CA GLU A 75 1.13 -2.72 -2.66
C GLU A 75 2.46 -2.51 -1.93
N ILE A 76 3.30 -1.64 -2.45
CA ILE A 76 4.55 -1.22 -1.83
C ILE A 76 4.43 0.26 -1.59
N ASN A 77 4.34 0.67 -0.32
CA ASN A 77 4.14 2.06 0.06
C ASN A 77 5.29 2.55 0.94
N THR A 78 5.87 3.69 0.55
CA THR A 78 6.89 4.39 1.31
C THR A 78 6.51 5.83 1.58
N LEU A 79 6.76 6.29 2.82
CA LEU A 79 6.30 7.59 3.27
C LEU A 79 7.33 8.69 2.97
N SER A 80 8.57 8.49 3.40
CA SER A 80 9.59 9.54 3.42
C SER A 80 10.59 9.41 2.28
N GLN A 81 11.17 8.22 2.08
CA GLN A 81 12.24 8.01 1.09
C GLN A 81 12.21 6.62 0.46
N PHE A 82 12.35 6.55 -0.85
CA PHE A 82 12.55 5.30 -1.58
C PHE A 82 13.73 5.42 -2.54
N PHE A 83 14.67 4.48 -2.43
CA PHE A 83 15.79 4.35 -3.36
C PHE A 83 15.91 2.91 -3.82
N ALA A 84 15.79 2.70 -5.12
CA ALA A 84 16.12 1.44 -5.78
C ALA A 84 17.07 1.75 -6.96
N GLY A 85 18.09 0.92 -7.17
CA GLY A 85 18.87 1.02 -8.40
C GLY A 85 18.04 0.61 -9.61
N GLU A 86 17.29 -0.48 -9.48
CA GLU A 86 16.41 -1.01 -10.51
C GLU A 86 15.07 -1.47 -9.95
N ILE A 87 13.99 -1.13 -10.64
CA ILE A 87 12.65 -1.64 -10.34
C ILE A 87 12.18 -2.45 -11.53
N GLU A 88 11.73 -3.67 -11.27
CA GLU A 88 11.08 -4.53 -12.23
C GLU A 88 9.66 -4.80 -11.75
N SER A 89 8.67 -4.45 -12.55
CA SER A 89 7.26 -4.58 -12.23
C SER A 89 6.53 -5.34 -13.31
N GLN A 90 6.08 -6.54 -12.97
CA GLN A 90 5.42 -7.45 -13.91
C GLN A 90 4.01 -7.75 -13.43
N VAL A 91 3.03 -7.57 -14.30
CA VAL A 91 1.62 -7.88 -14.03
C VAL A 91 1.10 -8.79 -15.12
N THR A 92 0.65 -9.99 -14.76
CA THR A 92 0.07 -10.99 -15.66
C THR A 92 -1.33 -11.36 -15.18
N GLY A 93 -2.36 -11.01 -15.96
CA GLY A 93 -3.77 -11.24 -15.61
C GLY A 93 -4.54 -9.94 -15.39
N SER A 94 -5.31 -9.88 -14.29
CA SER A 94 -6.18 -8.74 -13.94
C SER A 94 -5.83 -8.13 -12.57
N GLY A 95 -4.69 -8.51 -12.01
CA GLY A 95 -4.20 -8.01 -10.73
C GLY A 95 -3.78 -6.54 -10.77
N THR A 96 -3.51 -6.00 -9.58
CA THR A 96 -3.07 -4.62 -9.42
C THR A 96 -1.71 -4.58 -8.73
N LEU A 97 -0.79 -3.78 -9.26
CA LEU A 97 0.52 -3.54 -8.67
C LEU A 97 0.66 -2.05 -8.38
N GLN A 98 0.91 -1.69 -7.14
CA GLN A 98 1.11 -0.32 -6.70
C GLN A 98 2.49 -0.17 -6.05
N VAL A 99 3.29 0.77 -6.54
CA VAL A 99 4.54 1.20 -5.92
C VAL A 99 4.45 2.70 -5.69
N VAL A 100 4.08 3.07 -4.47
CA VAL A 100 3.87 4.46 -4.06
C VAL A 100 4.99 4.86 -3.11
N GLY A 101 5.59 6.01 -3.37
CA GLY A 101 6.74 6.48 -2.65
C GLY A 101 7.27 7.81 -3.16
N GLN A 102 7.92 8.55 -2.26
CA GLN A 102 8.76 9.69 -2.61
C GLN A 102 10.18 9.18 -2.81
N GLY A 103 10.57 8.99 -4.07
CA GLY A 103 11.84 8.35 -4.37
C GLY A 103 12.24 8.40 -5.83
N THR A 104 13.47 7.98 -6.09
CA THR A 104 14.02 7.86 -7.43
C THR A 104 14.56 6.47 -7.70
N THR A 105 14.54 6.07 -8.96
CA THR A 105 15.22 4.88 -9.47
C THR A 105 16.01 5.20 -10.73
N GLU A 106 17.08 4.47 -11.00
CA GLU A 106 17.83 4.64 -12.24
C GLU A 106 17.06 4.03 -13.41
N ARG A 107 16.59 2.80 -13.24
CA ARG A 107 15.86 2.05 -14.27
C ARG A 107 14.56 1.48 -13.73
N HIS A 108 13.49 1.60 -14.52
CA HIS A 108 12.20 0.99 -14.21
C HIS A 108 11.70 0.18 -15.42
N HIS A 109 11.70 -1.14 -15.28
CA HIS A 109 11.15 -2.05 -16.27
C HIS A 109 9.73 -2.46 -15.89
N ILE A 110 8.78 -2.19 -16.77
CA ILE A 110 7.35 -2.44 -16.56
C ILE A 110 6.85 -3.37 -17.66
N THR A 111 6.28 -4.50 -17.27
CA THR A 111 5.62 -5.43 -18.18
C THR A 111 4.20 -5.73 -17.70
N ILE A 112 3.20 -5.45 -18.52
CA ILE A 112 1.79 -5.73 -18.24
C ILE A 112 1.25 -6.64 -19.33
N THR A 113 0.76 -7.81 -18.97
CA THR A 113 0.15 -8.78 -19.87
C THR A 113 -1.27 -9.09 -19.39
N GLY A 114 -2.29 -8.69 -20.15
CA GLY A 114 -3.70 -8.84 -19.80
C GLY A 114 -4.41 -7.50 -19.57
N SER A 115 -5.18 -7.41 -18.48
CA SER A 115 -6.01 -6.25 -18.11
C SER A 115 -5.64 -5.67 -16.75
N GLY A 116 -4.47 -6.02 -16.23
CA GLY A 116 -3.97 -5.55 -14.95
C GLY A 116 -3.63 -4.06 -14.95
N THR A 117 -3.56 -3.49 -13.75
CA THR A 117 -3.23 -2.07 -13.55
C THR A 117 -1.94 -1.94 -12.76
N LEU A 118 -1.05 -1.06 -13.22
CA LEU A 118 0.16 -0.69 -12.51
C LEU A 118 0.13 0.80 -12.17
N ASN A 119 0.35 1.13 -10.89
CA ASN A 119 0.50 2.50 -10.43
C ASN A 119 1.89 2.67 -9.80
N ALA A 120 2.73 3.52 -10.37
CA ALA A 120 4.04 3.84 -9.82
C ALA A 120 4.23 5.34 -9.68
N SER A 121 4.49 5.80 -8.44
CA SER A 121 4.73 7.22 -8.17
C SER A 121 6.20 7.62 -8.15
N ILE A 122 7.10 6.66 -8.32
CA ILE A 122 8.56 6.87 -8.23
C ILE A 122 9.05 7.53 -9.51
N SER A 123 10.03 8.44 -9.39
CA SER A 123 10.67 9.07 -10.54
C SER A 123 11.83 8.21 -11.04
N ALA A 124 11.71 7.67 -12.26
CA ALA A 124 12.74 6.86 -12.88
C ALA A 124 13.53 7.67 -13.92
N THR A 125 14.85 7.47 -13.99
CA THR A 125 15.68 8.13 -15.03
C THR A 125 15.43 7.56 -16.42
N SER A 126 15.26 6.23 -16.50
CA SER A 126 14.87 5.53 -17.71
C SER A 126 13.77 4.53 -17.38
N SER A 127 12.68 4.55 -18.14
CA SER A 127 11.61 3.59 -17.96
C SER A 127 11.32 2.87 -19.26
N ASP A 128 11.22 1.54 -19.20
CA ASP A 128 10.79 0.71 -20.31
C ASP A 128 9.42 0.12 -19.98
N VAL A 129 8.42 0.41 -20.81
CA VAL A 129 7.03 0.02 -20.56
C VAL A 129 6.54 -0.88 -21.69
N TYR A 130 6.26 -2.13 -21.37
CA TYR A 130 5.73 -3.13 -22.29
C TYR A 130 4.31 -3.51 -21.86
N ILE A 131 3.31 -3.22 -22.69
CA ILE A 131 1.92 -3.58 -22.42
C ILE A 131 1.40 -4.47 -23.53
N THR A 132 0.91 -5.65 -23.18
CA THR A 132 0.27 -6.59 -24.10
C THR A 132 -1.15 -6.86 -23.62
N GLY A 133 -2.16 -6.37 -24.34
CA GLY A 133 -3.58 -6.47 -23.97
C GLY A 133 -4.24 -5.11 -23.70
N SER A 134 -5.04 -5.02 -22.65
CA SER A 134 -5.87 -3.85 -22.30
C SER A 134 -5.52 -3.23 -20.94
N GLY A 135 -4.33 -3.56 -20.40
CA GLY A 135 -3.87 -3.05 -19.11
C GLY A 135 -3.51 -1.57 -19.12
N CYS A 136 -3.40 -1.01 -17.93
CA CYS A 136 -3.10 0.41 -17.72
C CYS A 136 -1.83 0.60 -16.87
N ALA A 137 -0.92 1.46 -17.33
CA ALA A 137 0.26 1.86 -16.57
C ALA A 137 0.19 3.35 -16.22
N ASN A 138 0.19 3.67 -14.93
CA ASN A 138 0.18 5.03 -14.42
C ASN A 138 1.53 5.35 -13.79
N LEU A 139 2.28 6.28 -14.37
CA LEU A 139 3.65 6.63 -13.96
C LEU A 139 3.78 8.10 -13.59
N ASN A 140 4.55 8.44 -12.55
CA ASN A 140 4.73 9.83 -12.12
C ASN A 140 5.48 10.69 -13.16
N ASP A 141 6.56 10.14 -13.71
CA ASP A 141 7.35 10.78 -14.75
C ASP A 141 7.24 10.01 -16.07
N LEU A 142 7.04 10.76 -17.15
CA LEU A 142 6.99 10.23 -18.51
C LEU A 142 8.23 10.65 -19.34
N HIS A 143 9.17 11.38 -18.74
CA HIS A 143 10.43 11.72 -19.39
C HIS A 143 11.31 10.48 -19.54
N GLY A 144 11.80 10.21 -20.75
CA GLY A 144 12.67 9.06 -21.02
C GLY A 144 11.95 7.70 -21.00
N VAL A 145 10.63 7.67 -21.11
CA VAL A 145 9.85 6.43 -21.21
C VAL A 145 9.91 5.88 -22.64
N SER A 146 10.44 4.68 -22.78
CA SER A 146 10.36 3.85 -23.99
C SER A 146 9.19 2.89 -23.84
N SER A 147 8.09 3.13 -24.58
CA SER A 147 6.89 2.31 -24.48
C SER A 147 6.63 1.47 -25.72
N LYS A 148 6.21 0.22 -25.51
CA LYS A 148 5.67 -0.67 -26.55
C LYS A 148 4.33 -1.21 -26.09
N VAL A 149 3.28 -0.85 -26.80
CA VAL A 149 1.91 -1.29 -26.50
C VAL A 149 1.41 -2.16 -27.66
N ALA A 150 1.10 -3.41 -27.35
CA ALA A 150 0.49 -4.38 -28.24
C ALA A 150 -0.94 -4.66 -27.76
N GLY A 151 -1.92 -3.89 -28.24
CA GLY A 151 -3.34 -4.02 -27.88
C GLY A 151 -4.02 -2.67 -27.66
N SER A 152 -4.95 -2.63 -26.70
CA SER A 152 -5.75 -1.45 -26.32
C SER A 152 -5.32 -0.83 -24.98
N GLY A 153 -4.13 -1.20 -24.49
CA GLY A 153 -3.59 -0.70 -23.23
C GLY A 153 -3.31 0.81 -23.27
N SER A 154 -3.30 1.43 -22.10
CA SER A 154 -3.10 2.88 -21.95
C SER A 154 -1.97 3.18 -20.97
N ILE A 155 -1.18 4.22 -21.28
CA ILE A 155 -0.15 4.74 -20.38
C ILE A 155 -0.57 6.16 -20.03
N GLN A 156 -0.68 6.46 -18.74
CA GLN A 156 -1.07 7.77 -18.26
C GLN A 156 -0.09 8.28 -17.22
N ARG A 157 -0.07 9.60 -17.07
CA ARG A 157 0.68 10.21 -15.98
C ARG A 157 -0.12 10.05 -14.69
N LEU A 158 0.51 9.48 -13.67
CA LEU A 158 -0.05 9.42 -12.33
C LEU A 158 0.05 10.81 -11.69
N THR A 159 -1.07 11.52 -11.62
CA THR A 159 -1.18 12.75 -10.82
C THR A 159 -1.64 12.36 -9.42
N LEU A 160 -0.71 12.24 -8.48
CA LEU A 160 -1.06 12.17 -7.07
C LEU A 160 -1.56 13.55 -6.62
N VAL A 161 -2.88 13.71 -6.60
CA VAL A 161 -3.51 14.86 -5.94
C VAL A 161 -3.36 14.61 -4.44
N ARG A 162 -2.40 15.30 -3.80
CA ARG A 162 -2.50 15.53 -2.36
C ARG A 162 -3.78 16.33 -2.16
N LEU A 163 -4.82 15.67 -1.66
CA LEU A 163 -5.91 16.36 -1.00
C LEU A 163 -5.28 17.00 0.24
N ASP A 164 -4.75 18.21 0.11
CA ASP A 164 -4.71 19.11 1.26
C ASP A 164 -6.19 19.32 1.59
N PRO A 165 -6.71 18.77 2.71
CA PRO A 165 -8.11 18.94 3.02
C PRO A 165 -8.37 20.45 3.10
N PRO A 166 -9.27 21.03 2.28
CA PRO A 166 -9.59 22.45 2.37
C PRO A 166 -10.43 22.77 3.62
N TYR A 167 -10.44 21.89 4.63
CA TYR A 167 -11.20 22.04 5.85
C TYR A 167 -10.25 22.09 7.04
N ASP A 168 -10.23 23.24 7.71
CA ASP A 168 -9.77 23.32 9.09
C ASP A 168 -10.59 22.31 9.91
N VAL A 169 -9.92 21.32 10.47
CA VAL A 169 -10.52 20.42 11.46
C VAL A 169 -10.78 21.24 12.72
N MET A 170 -11.95 21.88 12.78
CA MET A 170 -12.48 22.44 14.01
C MET A 170 -12.80 21.25 14.92
N ALA A 171 -11.91 20.94 15.86
CA ALA A 171 -12.21 20.02 16.93
C ALA A 171 -13.36 20.61 17.74
N LEU A 172 -14.58 20.09 17.54
CA LEU A 172 -15.68 20.39 18.43
C LEU A 172 -15.24 19.98 19.85
N PRO A 173 -15.31 20.88 20.85
CA PRO A 173 -14.99 20.50 22.21
C PRO A 173 -15.87 19.32 22.59
N VAL A 174 -15.23 18.21 22.98
CA VAL A 174 -15.93 17.05 23.54
C VAL A 174 -16.76 17.58 24.71
N PRO A 175 -18.09 17.37 24.74
CA PRO A 175 -18.88 17.74 25.90
C PRO A 175 -18.28 17.02 27.10
N ALA A 176 -17.80 17.77 28.09
CA ALA A 176 -17.38 17.18 29.35
C ALA A 176 -18.55 16.30 29.84
N PRO A 177 -18.30 15.05 30.28
CA PRO A 177 -19.36 14.23 30.83
C PRO A 177 -19.97 14.99 32.00
N THR A 178 -21.21 15.47 31.82
CA THR A 178 -22.01 16.00 32.91
C THR A 178 -22.21 14.84 33.87
N SER A 179 -21.65 14.97 35.07
CA SER A 179 -21.91 14.04 36.18
C SER A 179 -23.42 13.85 36.29
N VAL A 180 -23.87 12.61 36.12
CA VAL A 180 -25.24 12.23 36.40
C VAL A 180 -25.49 12.58 37.87
N ALA A 181 -26.43 13.49 38.12
CA ALA A 181 -26.77 13.89 39.48
C ALA A 181 -27.17 12.64 40.28
N GLU A 182 -26.51 12.44 41.42
CA GLU A 182 -26.90 11.45 42.42
C GLU A 182 -28.41 11.55 42.67
N TRP A 183 -29.10 10.42 42.52
CA TRP A 183 -30.51 10.30 42.82
C TRP A 183 -30.68 10.30 44.35
N THR A 184 -30.62 11.47 44.98
CA THR A 184 -30.99 11.63 46.39
C THR A 184 -32.51 11.52 46.50
N SER A 185 -32.94 10.39 47.06
CA SER A 185 -34.34 10.03 47.34
C SER A 185 -35.13 11.15 48.03
N PRO A 186 -36.28 11.62 47.49
CA PRO A 186 -37.20 12.44 48.23
C PRO A 186 -38.17 11.57 49.05
N GLY A 187 -38.10 11.71 50.37
CA GLY A 187 -39.29 11.69 51.24
C GLY A 187 -40.09 10.40 51.32
N ASN A 188 -39.67 9.51 52.22
CA ASN A 188 -40.45 8.88 53.28
C ASN A 188 -41.99 9.16 53.41
N TRP A 189 -42.84 8.84 52.43
CA TRP A 189 -44.31 8.85 52.59
C TRP A 189 -44.95 7.46 52.72
N LEU A 190 -44.21 6.37 52.46
CA LEU A 190 -44.72 4.99 52.55
C LEU A 190 -44.51 4.30 53.92
N LYS A 191 -43.86 4.95 54.89
CA LYS A 191 -43.75 4.41 56.27
C LYS A 191 -44.91 4.78 57.21
N LYS A 192 -45.90 5.56 56.75
CA LYS A 192 -47.05 5.97 57.58
C LYS A 192 -48.34 5.17 57.33
N ALA A 193 -48.29 4.09 56.52
CA ALA A 193 -49.49 3.30 56.16
C ALA A 193 -49.43 1.81 56.57
N ILE A 194 -48.41 1.39 57.33
CA ILE A 194 -48.25 -0.04 57.72
C ILE A 194 -47.97 -0.22 59.24
N PHE A 195 -47.70 0.86 59.98
CA PHE A 195 -47.60 0.84 61.45
C PHE A 195 -48.38 1.99 62.10
N GLY A 196 -49.65 2.12 61.71
CA GLY A 196 -50.66 2.97 62.30
C GLY A 196 -52.03 2.48 61.88
#